data_AF-A0A7C6S3N0-F1
#
_entry.id   AF-A0A7C6S3N0-F1
#
_cell.length_a   1.000
_cell.length_b   1.000
_cell.length_c   1.000
_cell.angle_alpha   90.00
_cell.angle_beta   90.00
_cell.angle_gamma   90.00
#
_symmetry.space_group_name_H-M   'P 1'
#
loop_
_entity.id
_entity.type
_entity.pdbx_description
1 polymer ?
#
loop_
_entity_poly.entity_id
_entity_poly.type
_entity_poly.pdbx_seq_one_letter_code
_entity_poly.pdbx_strand_id
1 'polypeptide(L)'
;MKNLFSKKWLITFSIFSIVTIAIGIALACAGGDLYVWKSSSFSPEASIDKGYTPFFYDPYNHFHEIGFDSEHTTRFSENIIDDWYGFLNGKIAQENIDLLLLSDESNNEVEKLYDYFAKRSASDVVQKWNKLADLNDWRVRAFVEFAYIAKQIDLFAAPVRDENAYWIYKSARTKRDGVPRLIINELAERYNTTSDPFLKNRYWFQNIKALFYTNLREEFEEFFETTKQQEPQNTLYYRALGYLAGFKYEQKNYKEANIIYADIFNKVPAMRTVATNSFHLESEDVWLENIALPKTTDEKIALWTILGYLKDEERAITEIYKLDPKSKHIDLLLTRVINKHELNAENGLFATDVGSNKLVDEHSLKMITTIAAENKVSNPYLWHSAIGYIYTWEGRYDVANNYFDEAEKTLPNAKPLAGHQLRLLRLLNEIKAIKTVKDNNVEKLTGELAWLYNMKEHAPENLRYKYAIRESKEYFATLYAKQNNLLYAELLKHVDAFYMYPKNIDS
;
A
#
# COMPACT_ATOMS: atom_id res chain seq x y z
N MET A 1 -28.77 60.87 -31.70
CA MET A 1 -29.77 60.46 -30.67
C MET A 1 -29.12 59.46 -29.72
N LYS A 2 -29.48 59.56 -28.45
CA LYS A 2 -28.78 59.02 -27.28
C LYS A 2 -28.65 57.48 -27.28
N ASN A 3 -27.46 57.05 -26.84
CA ASN A 3 -27.10 55.75 -26.28
C ASN A 3 -28.24 55.08 -25.50
N LEU A 4 -28.58 53.84 -25.88
CA LEU A 4 -29.28 52.87 -25.03
C LEU A 4 -28.84 51.43 -25.35
N PHE A 5 -27.52 51.20 -25.52
CA PHE A 5 -26.99 49.86 -25.29
C PHE A 5 -26.96 49.66 -23.77
N SER A 6 -27.94 48.90 -23.28
CA SER A 6 -28.23 48.83 -21.86
C SER A 6 -27.05 48.20 -21.09
N LYS A 7 -26.55 48.94 -20.10
CA LYS A 7 -25.54 48.52 -19.11
C LYS A 7 -25.91 47.25 -18.32
N LYS A 8 -27.09 46.66 -18.55
CA LYS A 8 -27.57 45.46 -17.84
C LYS A 8 -26.99 44.14 -18.36
N TRP A 9 -26.45 44.09 -19.58
CA TRP A 9 -25.87 42.85 -20.16
C TRP A 9 -24.35 42.69 -19.98
N LEU A 10 -23.62 43.77 -19.66
CA LEU A 10 -22.19 43.70 -19.31
C LEU A 10 -21.97 43.30 -17.83
N ILE A 11 -22.99 43.51 -16.99
CA ILE A 11 -22.98 43.11 -15.57
C ILE A 11 -23.32 41.62 -15.42
N THR A 12 -24.15 41.05 -16.29
CA THR A 12 -24.49 39.62 -16.23
C THR A 12 -23.36 38.69 -16.70
N PHE A 13 -22.52 39.11 -17.65
CA PHE A 13 -21.33 38.33 -18.05
C PHE A 13 -20.14 38.47 -17.09
N SER A 14 -20.03 39.58 -16.36
CA SER A 14 -18.96 39.75 -15.36
C SER A 14 -19.25 39.01 -14.04
N ILE A 15 -20.53 38.81 -13.69
CA ILE A 15 -20.91 38.06 -12.48
C ILE A 15 -20.78 36.54 -12.69
N PHE A 16 -21.02 36.02 -13.90
CA PHE A 16 -20.86 34.58 -14.17
C PHE A 16 -19.39 34.13 -14.23
N SER A 17 -18.48 35.00 -14.68
CA SER A 17 -17.04 34.71 -14.68
C SER A 17 -16.40 34.85 -13.30
N ILE A 18 -16.91 35.74 -12.42
CA ILE A 18 -16.41 35.89 -11.04
C ILE A 18 -16.98 34.79 -10.14
N VAL A 19 -18.22 34.31 -10.34
CA VAL A 19 -18.78 33.20 -9.55
C VAL A 19 -18.15 31.85 -9.92
N THR A 20 -17.76 31.63 -11.18
CA THR A 20 -17.05 30.39 -11.57
C THR A 20 -15.58 30.39 -11.14
N ILE A 21 -14.92 31.55 -11.10
CA ILE A 21 -13.55 31.69 -10.56
C ILE A 21 -13.55 31.65 -9.02
N ALA A 22 -14.59 32.16 -8.34
CA ALA A 22 -14.70 32.08 -6.88
C ALA A 22 -15.03 30.66 -6.38
N ILE A 23 -15.79 29.86 -7.14
CA ILE A 23 -16.00 28.44 -6.82
C ILE A 23 -14.74 27.61 -7.12
N GLY A 24 -13.95 27.98 -8.15
CA GLY A 24 -12.66 27.35 -8.43
C GLY A 24 -11.54 27.70 -7.43
N ILE A 25 -11.55 28.91 -6.88
CA ILE A 25 -10.52 29.37 -5.91
C ILE A 25 -10.92 29.06 -4.46
N ALA A 26 -12.21 28.93 -4.11
CA ALA A 26 -12.59 28.39 -2.80
C ALA A 26 -12.23 26.90 -2.65
N LEU A 27 -12.15 26.16 -3.76
CA LEU A 27 -11.60 24.78 -3.79
C LEU A 27 -10.06 24.74 -3.85
N ALA A 28 -9.38 25.84 -4.21
CA ALA A 28 -7.92 25.89 -4.33
C ALA A 28 -7.22 26.69 -3.20
N CYS A 29 -7.95 27.51 -2.43
CA CYS A 29 -7.46 28.21 -1.24
C CYS A 29 -7.93 27.58 0.07
N ALA A 30 -8.57 26.41 0.01
CA ALA A 30 -8.56 25.40 1.08
C ALA A 30 -7.38 24.41 0.86
N GLY A 31 -6.24 24.94 0.40
CA GLY A 31 -5.02 24.18 0.09
C GLY A 31 -4.34 23.66 1.35
N GLY A 32 -4.95 22.66 1.97
CA GLY A 32 -4.24 21.66 2.73
C GLY A 32 -4.52 20.34 2.07
N ASP A 33 -3.52 19.73 1.44
CA ASP A 33 -3.61 18.36 0.92
C ASP A 33 -4.36 17.49 1.94
N LEU A 34 -5.58 17.05 1.58
CA LEU A 34 -6.50 16.28 2.43
C LEU A 34 -6.06 14.82 2.46
N TYR A 35 -4.78 14.57 2.77
CA TYR A 35 -4.27 13.23 2.97
C TYR A 35 -5.13 12.44 3.97
N VAL A 36 -5.31 11.14 3.76
CA VAL A 36 -6.23 10.30 4.57
C VAL A 36 -5.97 10.38 6.08
N TRP A 37 -4.70 10.41 6.52
CA TRP A 37 -4.32 10.62 7.94
C TRP A 37 -4.76 11.96 8.56
N LYS A 38 -5.14 12.96 7.75
CA LYS A 38 -5.72 14.25 8.19
C LYS A 38 -7.25 14.28 8.09
N SER A 39 -7.84 13.31 7.38
CA SER A 39 -9.26 13.29 7.02
C SER A 39 -10.01 12.09 7.61
N SER A 40 -9.31 11.22 8.36
CA SER A 40 -9.86 10.01 8.96
C SER A 40 -9.52 9.91 10.45
N SER A 41 -10.43 9.31 11.24
CA SER A 41 -10.16 8.89 12.63
C SER A 41 -9.98 7.38 12.80
N PHE A 42 -10.02 6.63 11.70
CA PHE A 42 -9.94 5.17 11.71
C PHE A 42 -8.61 4.71 11.10
N SER A 43 -7.74 4.15 11.93
CA SER A 43 -6.34 3.82 11.64
C SER A 43 -6.19 2.31 11.31
N PRO A 44 -6.06 1.91 10.02
CA PRO A 44 -5.79 0.52 9.66
C PRO A 44 -4.53 -0.03 10.35
N GLU A 45 -3.54 0.82 10.63
CA GLU A 45 -2.27 0.51 11.30
C GLU A 45 -2.48 -0.07 12.71
N ALA A 46 -3.62 0.22 13.34
CA ALA A 46 -3.96 -0.32 14.66
C ALA A 46 -4.26 -1.83 14.63
N SER A 47 -4.62 -2.38 13.48
CA SER A 47 -5.18 -3.73 13.35
C SER A 47 -4.56 -4.57 12.25
N ILE A 48 -4.10 -3.96 11.16
CA ILE A 48 -3.57 -4.66 9.99
C ILE A 48 -2.05 -4.78 10.07
N ASP A 49 -1.50 -5.88 9.52
CA ASP A 49 -0.07 -6.13 9.51
C ASP A 49 0.64 -5.16 8.54
N LYS A 50 1.83 -4.66 8.93
CA LYS A 50 2.61 -3.66 8.18
C LYS A 50 2.92 -4.06 6.73
N GLY A 51 2.99 -5.37 6.44
CA GLY A 51 3.15 -5.88 5.08
C GLY A 51 1.99 -5.59 4.11
N TYR A 52 0.89 -5.01 4.60
CA TYR A 52 -0.23 -4.53 3.79
C TYR A 52 -0.35 -3.00 3.73
N THR A 53 0.60 -2.24 4.32
CA THR A 53 0.55 -0.77 4.32
C THR A 53 0.31 -0.17 2.94
N PRO A 54 0.95 -0.63 1.83
CA PRO A 54 0.67 -0.12 0.49
C PRO A 54 -0.79 -0.26 0.03
N PHE A 55 -1.56 -1.14 0.67
CA PHE A 55 -2.95 -1.45 0.31
C PHE A 55 -3.99 -0.73 1.18
N PHE A 56 -3.56 0.11 2.12
CA PHE A 56 -4.50 0.98 2.84
C PHE A 56 -5.16 1.96 1.87
N TYR A 57 -6.32 2.48 2.27
CA TYR A 57 -7.05 3.40 1.41
C TYR A 57 -6.28 4.71 1.24
N ASP A 58 -6.04 5.08 -0.02
CA ASP A 58 -5.44 6.34 -0.43
C ASP A 58 -6.20 6.83 -1.68
N PRO A 59 -6.84 8.01 -1.64
CA PRO A 59 -7.59 8.55 -2.76
C PRO A 59 -6.69 9.20 -3.81
N TYR A 60 -5.43 9.49 -3.49
CA TYR A 60 -4.50 10.21 -4.36
C TYR A 60 -3.47 9.29 -5.01
N ASN A 61 -3.02 8.29 -4.26
CA ASN A 61 -1.98 7.37 -4.70
C ASN A 61 -2.55 6.01 -5.08
N HIS A 62 -1.93 5.35 -6.06
CA HIS A 62 -2.29 3.97 -6.40
C HIS A 62 -1.90 3.00 -5.30
N PHE A 63 -0.82 3.27 -4.56
CA PHE A 63 -0.44 2.56 -3.33
C PHE A 63 -0.17 3.56 -2.21
N HIS A 64 -0.71 3.29 -1.03
CA HIS A 64 -0.52 4.15 0.13
C HIS A 64 0.96 4.24 0.54
N GLU A 65 1.38 5.44 0.96
CA GLU A 65 2.77 5.85 1.28
C GLU A 65 3.79 5.83 0.13
N ILE A 66 3.71 4.84 -0.77
CA ILE A 66 4.72 4.63 -1.82
C ILE A 66 4.31 5.22 -3.17
N GLY A 67 3.07 5.68 -3.34
CA GLY A 67 2.58 6.29 -4.58
C GLY A 67 2.27 5.26 -5.66
N PHE A 68 3.33 4.62 -6.16
CA PHE A 68 3.34 3.61 -7.21
C PHE A 68 4.48 2.61 -6.94
N ASP A 69 4.40 1.44 -7.56
CA ASP A 69 5.49 0.46 -7.49
C ASP A 69 6.76 1.05 -8.12
N SER A 70 7.83 1.20 -7.33
CA SER A 70 9.06 1.89 -7.77
C SER A 70 10.35 1.10 -7.49
N GLU A 71 10.32 0.13 -6.59
CA GLU A 71 11.48 -0.68 -6.17
C GLU A 71 11.86 -1.78 -7.19
N HIS A 72 11.75 -1.51 -8.48
CA HIS A 72 11.92 -2.55 -9.50
C HIS A 72 13.32 -3.18 -9.52
N THR A 73 14.36 -2.42 -9.17
CA THR A 73 15.76 -2.89 -9.16
C THR A 73 16.26 -3.30 -7.78
N THR A 74 15.65 -2.81 -6.69
CA THR A 74 16.16 -2.95 -5.32
C THR A 74 15.33 -3.87 -4.41
N ARG A 75 14.08 -4.20 -4.79
CA ARG A 75 13.12 -4.96 -3.95
C ARG A 75 13.66 -6.23 -3.32
N PHE A 76 14.62 -6.90 -3.96
CA PHE A 76 15.17 -8.17 -3.51
C PHE A 76 16.65 -8.08 -3.12
N SER A 77 17.24 -6.88 -3.04
CA SER A 77 18.67 -6.72 -2.76
C SER A 77 19.07 -7.38 -1.45
N GLU A 78 18.34 -7.11 -0.36
CA GLU A 78 18.60 -7.72 0.95
C GLU A 78 18.48 -9.25 0.90
N ASN A 79 17.40 -9.79 0.32
CA ASN A 79 17.24 -11.24 0.20
C ASN A 79 18.37 -11.90 -0.60
N ILE A 80 18.81 -11.25 -1.69
CA ILE A 80 19.90 -11.75 -2.53
C ILE A 80 21.22 -11.75 -1.75
N ILE A 81 21.50 -10.68 -0.99
CA ILE A 81 22.70 -10.55 -0.18
C ILE A 81 22.72 -11.63 0.92
N ASP A 82 21.62 -11.78 1.65
CA ASP A 82 21.49 -12.76 2.73
C ASP A 82 21.66 -14.20 2.24
N ASP A 83 21.02 -14.54 1.13
CA ASP A 83 21.14 -15.84 0.48
C ASP A 83 22.60 -16.17 0.14
N TRP A 84 23.29 -15.23 -0.53
CA TRP A 84 24.69 -15.42 -0.91
C TRP A 84 25.62 -15.45 0.29
N TYR A 85 25.35 -14.63 1.31
CA TYR A 85 26.12 -14.64 2.55
C TYR A 85 26.03 -15.99 3.26
N GLY A 86 24.82 -16.56 3.31
CA GLY A 86 24.57 -17.91 3.83
C GLY A 86 25.32 -18.98 3.04
N PHE A 87 25.23 -18.97 1.71
CA PHE A 87 25.96 -19.92 0.86
C PHE A 87 27.48 -19.80 1.03
N LEU A 88 28.00 -18.57 1.02
CA LEU A 88 29.41 -18.27 1.22
C LEU A 88 29.90 -18.56 2.63
N ASN A 89 29.01 -18.84 3.59
CA ASN A 89 29.34 -19.15 4.98
C ASN A 89 30.27 -18.09 5.61
N GLY A 90 29.93 -16.82 5.40
CA GLY A 90 30.67 -15.67 5.92
C GLY A 90 32.05 -15.45 5.32
N LYS A 91 32.41 -16.13 4.22
CA LYS A 91 33.71 -15.98 3.54
C LYS A 91 33.86 -14.65 2.80
N ILE A 92 32.75 -13.96 2.55
CA ILE A 92 32.69 -12.60 2.02
C ILE A 92 31.67 -11.85 2.88
N ALA A 93 32.01 -10.63 3.31
CA ALA A 93 31.09 -9.76 4.04
C ALA A 93 29.91 -9.32 3.17
N GLN A 94 28.76 -9.01 3.77
CA GLN A 94 27.53 -8.64 3.06
C GLN A 94 27.72 -7.42 2.15
N GLU A 95 28.47 -6.41 2.60
CA GLU A 95 28.75 -5.19 1.83
C GLU A 95 29.58 -5.49 0.57
N ASN A 96 30.46 -6.49 0.66
CA ASN A 96 31.26 -6.94 -0.47
C ASN A 96 30.46 -7.81 -1.45
N ILE A 97 29.43 -8.52 -0.98
CA ILE A 97 28.48 -9.24 -1.83
C ILE A 97 27.62 -8.25 -2.60
N ASP A 98 27.07 -7.25 -1.91
CA ASP A 98 26.31 -6.14 -2.50
C ASP A 98 27.14 -5.45 -3.59
N LEU A 99 28.38 -5.05 -3.25
CA LEU A 99 29.31 -4.44 -4.19
C LEU A 99 29.53 -5.32 -5.43
N LEU A 100 29.91 -6.60 -5.26
CA LEU A 100 30.28 -7.49 -6.38
C LEU A 100 29.10 -7.96 -7.22
N LEU A 101 27.88 -8.00 -6.68
CA LEU A 101 26.73 -8.56 -7.40
C LEU A 101 25.76 -7.49 -7.89
N LEU A 102 25.47 -6.47 -7.08
CA LEU A 102 24.37 -5.53 -7.31
C LEU A 102 24.83 -4.14 -7.76
N SER A 103 26.09 -3.75 -7.49
CA SER A 103 26.64 -2.44 -7.91
C SER A 103 27.38 -2.51 -9.24
N ASP A 104 27.08 -1.61 -10.17
CA ASP A 104 27.79 -1.47 -11.45
C ASP A 104 29.24 -0.99 -11.28
N GLU A 105 29.58 -0.37 -10.14
CA GLU A 105 30.91 0.15 -9.86
C GLU A 105 31.97 -0.97 -9.84
N SER A 106 31.56 -2.21 -9.56
CA SER A 106 32.45 -3.37 -9.43
C SER A 106 32.59 -4.20 -10.71
N ASN A 107 32.06 -3.74 -11.85
CA ASN A 107 32.06 -4.53 -13.08
C ASN A 107 33.47 -4.97 -13.50
N ASN A 108 34.46 -4.07 -13.41
CA ASN A 108 35.86 -4.40 -13.68
C ASN A 108 36.44 -5.35 -12.62
N GLU A 109 36.09 -5.19 -11.35
CA GLU A 109 36.52 -6.09 -10.28
C GLU A 109 36.04 -7.52 -10.51
N VAL A 110 34.77 -7.69 -10.84
CA VAL A 110 34.18 -9.00 -11.13
C VAL A 110 34.83 -9.64 -12.35
N GLU A 111 35.07 -8.88 -13.42
CA GLU A 111 35.76 -9.38 -14.61
C GLU A 111 37.19 -9.87 -14.29
N LYS A 112 37.97 -9.09 -13.52
CA LYS A 112 39.33 -9.49 -13.12
C LYS A 112 39.35 -10.70 -12.19
N LEU A 113 38.38 -10.81 -11.29
CA LEU A 113 38.25 -11.99 -10.42
C LEU A 113 37.84 -13.22 -11.23
N TYR A 114 36.94 -13.08 -12.20
CA TYR A 114 36.56 -14.15 -13.11
C TYR A 114 37.75 -14.64 -13.93
N ASP A 115 38.52 -13.72 -14.53
CA ASP A 115 39.75 -14.04 -15.26
C ASP A 115 40.78 -14.76 -14.38
N TYR A 116 40.89 -14.40 -13.10
CA TYR A 116 41.74 -15.12 -12.16
C TYR A 116 41.29 -16.57 -11.96
N PHE A 117 40.00 -16.82 -11.79
CA PHE A 117 39.49 -18.19 -11.64
C PHE A 117 39.59 -19.01 -12.93
N ALA A 118 39.41 -18.37 -14.08
CA ALA A 118 39.48 -19.03 -15.39
C ALA A 118 40.91 -19.28 -15.88
N LYS A 119 41.82 -18.33 -15.68
CA LYS A 119 43.15 -18.29 -16.33
C LYS A 119 44.32 -18.12 -15.35
N ARG A 120 44.07 -17.96 -14.05
CA ARG A 120 45.09 -17.64 -13.02
C ARG A 120 45.83 -16.33 -13.26
N SER A 121 45.17 -15.37 -13.89
CA SER A 121 45.71 -14.03 -14.15
C SER A 121 45.92 -13.24 -12.85
N ALA A 122 47.14 -12.75 -12.63
CA ALA A 122 47.43 -11.83 -11.53
C ALA A 122 46.98 -10.39 -11.86
N SER A 123 46.44 -9.68 -10.88
CA SER A 123 46.12 -8.24 -10.99
C SER A 123 46.06 -7.59 -9.60
N ASP A 124 46.13 -6.26 -9.55
CA ASP A 124 45.98 -5.50 -8.29
C ASP A 124 44.61 -5.74 -7.65
N VAL A 125 43.57 -5.96 -8.47
CA VAL A 125 42.23 -6.36 -8.01
C VAL A 125 42.28 -7.69 -7.27
N VAL A 126 42.96 -8.70 -7.82
CA VAL A 126 43.10 -10.02 -7.18
C VAL A 126 43.84 -9.89 -5.85
N GLN A 127 44.90 -9.08 -5.79
CA GLN A 127 45.63 -8.83 -4.54
C GLN A 127 44.77 -8.14 -3.47
N LYS A 128 43.93 -7.17 -3.88
CA LYS A 128 42.94 -6.52 -2.99
C LYS A 128 41.96 -7.55 -2.43
N TRP A 129 41.34 -8.35 -3.30
CA TRP A 129 40.30 -9.30 -2.91
C TRP A 129 40.81 -10.51 -2.16
N ASN A 130 42.07 -10.90 -2.34
CA ASN A 130 42.70 -11.95 -1.53
C ASN A 130 42.80 -11.59 -0.03
N LYS A 131 42.60 -10.31 0.32
CA LYS A 131 42.51 -9.85 1.73
C LYS A 131 41.07 -9.79 2.25
N LEU A 132 40.09 -9.76 1.35
CA LEU A 132 38.67 -9.55 1.65
C LEU A 132 37.83 -10.83 1.51
N ALA A 133 38.35 -11.82 0.81
CA ALA A 133 37.70 -13.10 0.53
C ALA A 133 38.72 -14.25 0.47
N ASP A 134 38.25 -15.46 0.76
CA ASP A 134 39.02 -16.68 0.61
C ASP A 134 38.99 -17.17 -0.85
N LEU A 135 39.91 -16.68 -1.68
CA LEU A 135 39.95 -17.00 -3.11
C LEU A 135 40.27 -18.48 -3.42
N ASN A 136 40.59 -19.30 -2.42
CA ASN A 136 40.75 -20.75 -2.60
C ASN A 136 39.45 -21.52 -2.33
N ASP A 137 38.44 -20.90 -1.73
CA ASP A 137 37.15 -21.53 -1.45
C ASP A 137 36.33 -21.66 -2.74
N TRP A 138 35.82 -22.86 -3.00
CA TRP A 138 35.03 -23.14 -4.21
C TRP A 138 33.74 -22.31 -4.27
N ARG A 139 33.18 -21.91 -3.12
CA ARG A 139 31.97 -21.08 -3.05
C ARG A 139 32.25 -19.64 -3.47
N VAL A 140 33.42 -19.12 -3.09
CA VAL A 140 33.88 -17.79 -3.53
C VAL A 140 34.08 -17.79 -5.04
N ARG A 141 34.69 -18.86 -5.58
CA ARG A 141 34.78 -19.07 -7.03
C ARG A 141 33.39 -19.10 -7.69
N ALA A 142 32.47 -19.93 -7.17
CA ALA A 142 31.13 -20.07 -7.72
C ALA A 142 30.33 -18.75 -7.69
N PHE A 143 30.46 -17.98 -6.61
CA PHE A 143 29.87 -16.65 -6.50
C PHE A 143 30.41 -15.69 -7.55
N VAL A 144 31.73 -15.62 -7.74
CA VAL A 144 32.33 -14.73 -8.76
C VAL A 144 31.91 -15.15 -10.17
N GLU A 145 31.91 -16.45 -10.48
CA GLU A 145 31.44 -16.98 -11.76
C GLU A 145 29.96 -16.64 -11.98
N PHE A 146 29.12 -16.78 -10.96
CA PHE A 146 27.71 -16.37 -11.03
C PHE A 146 27.55 -14.85 -11.24
N ALA A 147 28.25 -14.03 -10.45
CA ALA A 147 28.17 -12.58 -10.51
C ALA A 147 28.59 -12.06 -11.89
N TYR A 148 29.65 -12.64 -12.46
CA TYR A 148 30.11 -12.31 -13.81
C TYR A 148 29.04 -12.55 -14.88
N ILE A 149 28.33 -13.68 -14.81
CA ILE A 149 27.25 -14.02 -15.76
C ILE A 149 26.01 -13.14 -15.50
N ALA A 150 25.60 -13.00 -14.23
CA ALA A 150 24.42 -12.23 -13.84
C ALA A 150 24.52 -10.76 -14.28
N LYS A 151 25.69 -10.13 -14.09
CA LYS A 151 25.94 -8.76 -14.52
C LYS A 151 25.78 -8.55 -16.02
N GLN A 152 26.11 -9.54 -16.84
CA GLN A 152 25.89 -9.45 -18.28
C GLN A 152 24.41 -9.46 -18.66
N ILE A 153 23.56 -10.16 -17.90
CA ILE A 153 22.10 -10.13 -18.07
C ILE A 153 21.52 -8.80 -17.58
N ASP A 154 22.05 -8.26 -16.47
CA ASP A 154 21.56 -7.03 -15.86
C ASP A 154 21.68 -5.81 -16.77
N LEU A 155 22.64 -5.81 -17.71
CA LEU A 155 22.74 -4.83 -18.79
C LEU A 155 21.45 -4.70 -19.64
N PHE A 156 20.61 -5.73 -19.65
CA PHE A 156 19.33 -5.77 -20.37
C PHE A 156 18.14 -5.69 -19.42
N ALA A 157 18.26 -6.29 -18.24
CA ALA A 157 17.16 -6.42 -17.29
C ALA A 157 16.95 -5.20 -16.38
N ALA A 158 18.00 -4.46 -16.08
CA ALA A 158 17.99 -3.28 -15.23
C ALA A 158 18.64 -2.10 -15.96
N PRO A 159 18.05 -1.64 -17.08
CA PRO A 159 18.64 -0.55 -17.85
C PRO A 159 18.75 0.70 -16.98
N VAL A 160 19.93 1.33 -16.98
CA VAL A 160 20.19 2.62 -16.34
C VAL A 160 19.10 3.59 -16.80
N ARG A 161 18.24 3.99 -15.86
CA ARG A 161 17.24 5.03 -16.12
C ARG A 161 18.00 6.36 -16.20
N ASP A 162 17.73 7.12 -17.26
CA ASP A 162 18.23 8.49 -17.33
C ASP A 162 17.60 9.26 -16.15
N GLU A 163 18.45 9.77 -15.25
CA GLU A 163 18.03 10.54 -14.07
C GLU A 163 17.16 11.75 -14.46
N ASN A 164 17.30 12.26 -15.69
CA ASN A 164 16.50 13.37 -16.20
C ASN A 164 15.19 12.93 -16.89
N ALA A 165 14.91 11.62 -16.97
CA ALA A 165 13.74 11.06 -17.63
C ALA A 165 13.09 9.91 -16.85
N TYR A 166 13.20 9.91 -15.52
CA TYR A 166 12.65 8.87 -14.64
C TYR A 166 11.12 8.72 -14.74
N TRP A 167 10.41 9.76 -15.18
CA TRP A 167 8.95 9.73 -15.45
C TRP A 167 8.57 9.17 -16.83
N ILE A 168 9.56 8.89 -17.69
CA ILE A 168 9.31 8.30 -19.02
C ILE A 168 9.52 6.79 -18.90
N TYR A 169 8.45 6.03 -18.75
CA TYR A 169 8.51 4.55 -18.67
C TYR A 169 9.21 3.90 -19.89
N LYS A 170 9.34 4.63 -21.00
CA LYS A 170 10.04 4.26 -22.24
C LYS A 170 11.50 4.75 -22.36
N SER A 171 12.05 5.49 -21.37
CA SER A 171 13.43 6.02 -21.44
C SER A 171 14.49 5.01 -21.01
N ALA A 172 14.08 3.90 -20.41
CA ALA A 172 14.94 2.74 -20.19
C ALA A 172 15.54 2.29 -21.53
N ARG A 173 16.83 2.57 -21.73
CA ARG A 173 17.59 2.13 -22.90
C ARG A 173 17.79 0.62 -22.80
N THR A 174 16.78 -0.18 -23.09
CA THR A 174 16.99 -1.61 -23.34
C THR A 174 17.85 -1.72 -24.60
N LYS A 175 19.04 -2.31 -24.49
CA LYS A 175 19.81 -2.70 -25.66
C LYS A 175 18.92 -3.61 -26.51
N ARG A 176 18.65 -3.22 -27.76
CA ARG A 176 17.67 -3.90 -28.64
C ARG A 176 18.05 -5.34 -28.98
N ASP A 177 19.30 -5.72 -28.78
CA ASP A 177 19.85 -6.98 -29.30
C ASP A 177 19.62 -8.19 -28.37
N GLY A 178 19.04 -7.98 -27.17
CA GLY A 178 18.79 -9.05 -26.20
C GLY A 178 20.08 -9.66 -25.60
N VAL A 179 19.94 -10.57 -24.64
CA VAL A 179 21.08 -11.29 -24.06
C VAL A 179 21.74 -12.19 -25.11
N PRO A 180 23.07 -12.11 -25.34
CA PRO A 180 23.79 -12.95 -26.30
C PRO A 180 23.52 -14.44 -26.13
N ARG A 181 23.31 -15.16 -27.25
CA ARG A 181 23.00 -16.60 -27.26
C ARG A 181 24.06 -17.46 -26.56
N LEU A 182 25.33 -17.04 -26.62
CA LEU A 182 26.43 -17.72 -25.92
C LEU A 182 26.18 -17.78 -24.40
N ILE A 183 25.70 -16.69 -23.80
CA ILE A 183 25.41 -16.60 -22.36
C ILE A 183 24.19 -17.46 -22.01
N ILE A 184 23.15 -17.43 -22.85
CA ILE A 184 21.95 -18.27 -22.66
C ILE A 184 22.31 -19.76 -22.66
N ASN A 185 23.14 -20.18 -23.63
CA ASN A 185 23.62 -21.55 -23.72
C ASN A 185 24.50 -21.92 -22.52
N GLU A 186 25.40 -21.03 -22.08
CA GLU A 186 26.20 -21.25 -20.88
C GLU A 186 25.32 -21.45 -19.63
N LEU A 187 24.27 -20.64 -19.44
CA LEU A 187 23.34 -20.79 -18.31
C LEU A 187 22.60 -22.12 -18.34
N ALA A 188 22.14 -22.56 -19.52
CA ALA A 188 21.47 -23.86 -19.67
C ALA A 188 22.43 -25.00 -19.32
N GLU A 189 23.69 -24.92 -19.76
CA GLU A 189 24.73 -25.90 -19.41
C GLU A 189 25.02 -25.91 -17.91
N ARG A 190 25.19 -24.73 -17.29
CA ARG A 190 25.42 -24.59 -15.84
C ARG A 190 24.27 -25.18 -15.05
N TYR A 191 23.02 -24.92 -15.43
CA TYR A 191 21.84 -25.51 -14.79
C TYR A 191 21.85 -27.06 -14.87
N ASN A 192 22.18 -27.61 -16.03
CA ASN A 192 22.17 -29.06 -16.26
C ASN A 192 23.32 -29.80 -15.58
N THR A 193 24.47 -29.14 -15.40
CA THR A 193 25.70 -29.76 -14.86
C THR A 193 25.91 -29.50 -13.37
N THR A 194 25.30 -28.45 -12.81
CA THR A 194 25.42 -28.10 -11.39
C THR A 194 24.61 -29.07 -10.53
N SER A 195 25.27 -29.66 -9.53
CA SER A 195 24.65 -30.54 -8.53
C SER A 195 24.22 -29.80 -7.25
N ASP A 196 24.87 -28.68 -6.93
CA ASP A 196 24.55 -27.87 -5.75
C ASP A 196 23.16 -27.21 -5.90
N PRO A 197 22.19 -27.49 -5.01
CA PRO A 197 20.82 -26.98 -5.15
C PRO A 197 20.72 -25.45 -5.13
N PHE A 198 21.59 -24.78 -4.36
CA PHE A 198 21.57 -23.32 -4.25
C PHE A 198 22.00 -22.66 -5.57
N LEU A 199 23.09 -23.14 -6.16
CA LEU A 199 23.58 -22.66 -7.45
C LEU A 199 22.65 -23.06 -8.60
N LYS A 200 22.12 -24.29 -8.58
CA LYS A 200 21.22 -24.79 -9.62
C LYS A 200 19.97 -23.91 -9.76
N ASN A 201 19.31 -23.57 -8.66
CA ASN A 201 18.14 -22.69 -8.66
C ASN A 201 18.43 -21.27 -9.17
N ARG A 202 19.64 -20.77 -8.92
CA ARG A 202 20.08 -19.45 -9.39
C ARG A 202 20.40 -19.44 -10.87
N TYR A 203 21.05 -20.48 -11.39
CA TYR A 203 21.26 -20.63 -12.83
C TYR A 203 19.94 -20.85 -13.58
N TRP A 204 19.01 -21.62 -12.99
CA TRP A 204 17.65 -21.76 -13.51
C TRP A 204 16.96 -20.39 -13.66
N PHE A 205 16.96 -19.58 -12.58
CA PHE A 205 16.35 -18.27 -12.61
C PHE A 205 17.03 -17.30 -13.59
N GLN A 206 18.37 -17.29 -13.66
CA GLN A 206 19.10 -16.45 -14.63
C GLN A 206 18.84 -16.88 -16.07
N ASN A 207 18.66 -18.17 -16.35
CA ASN A 207 18.29 -18.66 -17.67
C ASN A 207 16.89 -18.15 -18.08
N ILE A 208 15.89 -18.32 -17.21
CA ILE A 208 14.53 -17.77 -17.37
C ILE A 208 14.57 -16.27 -17.67
N LYS A 209 15.33 -15.53 -16.86
CA LYS A 209 15.50 -14.09 -17.00
C LYS A 209 16.12 -13.73 -18.36
N ALA A 210 17.20 -14.41 -18.77
CA ALA A 210 17.86 -14.17 -20.04
C ALA A 210 16.94 -14.46 -21.25
N LEU A 211 16.21 -15.57 -21.22
CA LEU A 211 15.23 -15.92 -22.26
C LEU A 211 14.11 -14.87 -22.37
N PHE A 212 13.61 -14.37 -21.23
CA PHE A 212 12.59 -13.33 -21.18
C PHE A 212 13.08 -12.01 -21.83
N TYR A 213 14.24 -11.49 -21.41
CA TYR A 213 14.75 -10.21 -21.94
C TYR A 213 15.26 -10.28 -23.38
N THR A 214 15.51 -11.48 -23.91
CA THR A 214 15.77 -11.71 -25.36
C THR A 214 14.48 -11.97 -26.14
N ASN A 215 13.33 -12.04 -25.49
CA ASN A 215 12.03 -12.37 -26.08
C ASN A 215 11.99 -13.74 -26.81
N LEU A 216 12.72 -14.73 -26.27
CA LEU A 216 12.72 -16.11 -26.78
C LEU A 216 11.61 -16.93 -26.12
N ARG A 217 10.37 -16.62 -26.47
CA ARG A 217 9.18 -17.12 -25.76
C ARG A 217 9.03 -18.65 -25.81
N GLU A 218 9.19 -19.27 -26.97
CA GLU A 218 9.02 -20.73 -27.11
C GLU A 218 10.05 -21.47 -26.26
N GLU A 219 11.31 -21.03 -26.30
CA GLU A 219 12.40 -21.59 -25.49
C GLU A 219 12.17 -21.34 -23.99
N PHE A 220 11.63 -20.18 -23.61
CA PHE A 220 11.24 -19.90 -22.22
C PHE A 220 10.18 -20.89 -21.73
N GLU A 221 9.09 -21.05 -22.49
CA GLU A 221 7.98 -21.93 -22.09
C GLU A 221 8.43 -23.39 -22.03
N GLU A 222 9.22 -23.85 -23.02
CA GLU A 222 9.79 -25.20 -23.02
C GLU A 222 10.69 -25.44 -21.80
N PHE A 223 11.65 -24.52 -21.55
CA PHE A 223 12.57 -24.64 -20.43
C PHE A 223 11.82 -24.60 -19.10
N PHE A 224 10.91 -23.64 -18.90
CA PHE A 224 10.13 -23.49 -17.69
C PHE A 224 9.25 -24.72 -17.41
N GLU A 225 8.46 -25.18 -18.38
CA GLU A 225 7.56 -26.32 -18.19
C GLU A 225 8.31 -27.62 -17.88
N THR A 226 9.46 -27.84 -18.51
CA THR A 226 10.29 -29.03 -18.32
C THR A 226 10.95 -29.06 -16.95
N THR A 227 11.25 -27.90 -16.36
CA THR A 227 12.10 -27.79 -15.17
C THR A 227 11.35 -27.36 -13.91
N LYS A 228 10.20 -26.68 -14.01
CA LYS A 228 9.49 -26.07 -12.86
C LYS A 228 9.16 -27.03 -11.72
N GLN A 229 8.93 -28.32 -12.01
CA GLN A 229 8.61 -29.33 -10.99
C GLN A 229 9.82 -29.75 -10.14
N GLN A 230 11.04 -29.50 -10.64
CA GLN A 230 12.29 -29.84 -9.96
C GLN A 230 12.80 -28.69 -9.09
N GLU A 231 12.25 -27.50 -9.27
CA GLU A 231 12.70 -26.27 -8.62
C GLU A 231 11.91 -25.98 -7.34
N PRO A 232 12.58 -25.48 -6.28
CA PRO A 232 11.89 -25.09 -5.07
C PRO A 232 10.96 -23.90 -5.34
N GLN A 233 9.74 -23.93 -4.79
CA GLN A 233 8.77 -22.83 -4.85
C GLN A 233 9.16 -21.67 -3.91
N ASN A 234 10.33 -21.10 -4.14
CA ASN A 234 10.86 -19.94 -3.42
C ASN A 234 10.59 -18.64 -4.19
N THR A 235 11.10 -17.51 -3.70
CA THR A 235 10.91 -16.21 -4.34
C THR A 235 11.41 -16.17 -5.80
N LEU A 236 12.47 -16.90 -6.17
CA LEU A 236 12.95 -16.96 -7.56
C LEU A 236 11.96 -17.69 -8.47
N TYR A 237 11.31 -18.75 -7.98
CA TYR A 237 10.24 -19.44 -8.70
C TYR A 237 9.05 -18.54 -8.99
N TYR A 238 8.57 -17.80 -8.00
CA TYR A 238 7.45 -16.87 -8.20
C TYR A 238 7.83 -15.65 -9.05
N ARG A 239 9.09 -15.22 -9.02
CA ARG A 239 9.60 -14.22 -9.99
C ARG A 239 9.62 -14.77 -11.41
N ALA A 240 9.99 -16.04 -11.61
CA ALA A 240 9.92 -16.71 -12.91
C ALA A 240 8.46 -16.81 -13.42
N LEU A 241 7.51 -17.13 -12.53
CA LEU A 241 6.08 -17.04 -12.82
C LEU A 241 5.66 -15.62 -13.25
N GLY A 242 6.22 -14.58 -12.63
CA GLY A 242 5.99 -13.20 -13.06
C GLY A 242 6.39 -12.94 -14.51
N TYR A 243 7.52 -13.49 -14.96
CA TYR A 243 7.93 -13.42 -16.37
C TYR A 243 6.98 -14.18 -17.31
N LEU A 244 6.53 -15.38 -16.91
CA LEU A 244 5.51 -16.13 -17.64
C LEU A 244 4.22 -15.33 -17.77
N ALA A 245 3.74 -14.73 -16.67
CA ALA A 245 2.58 -13.87 -16.66
C ALA A 245 2.75 -12.66 -17.59
N GLY A 246 3.96 -12.09 -17.66
CA GLY A 246 4.32 -11.05 -18.63
C GLY A 246 4.09 -11.49 -20.08
N PHE A 247 4.56 -12.68 -20.47
CA PHE A 247 4.30 -13.20 -21.81
C PHE A 247 2.81 -13.49 -22.06
N LYS A 248 2.09 -14.06 -21.09
CA LYS A 248 0.64 -14.26 -21.22
C LYS A 248 -0.11 -12.93 -21.38
N TYR A 249 0.32 -11.90 -20.66
CA TYR A 249 -0.23 -10.55 -20.77
C TYR A 249 0.00 -9.97 -22.18
N GLU A 250 1.20 -10.08 -22.75
CA GLU A 250 1.49 -9.64 -24.12
C GLU A 250 0.66 -10.38 -25.17
N GLN A 251 0.35 -11.65 -24.94
CA GLN A 251 -0.55 -12.46 -25.76
C GLN A 251 -2.03 -12.10 -25.58
N LYS A 252 -2.36 -11.14 -24.70
CA LYS A 252 -3.73 -10.83 -24.26
C LYS A 252 -4.44 -12.01 -23.60
N ASN A 253 -3.69 -12.99 -23.12
CA ASN A 253 -4.21 -14.08 -22.29
C ASN A 253 -4.27 -13.62 -20.83
N TYR A 254 -5.11 -12.61 -20.59
CA TYR A 254 -5.21 -11.96 -19.28
C TYR A 254 -5.74 -12.89 -18.21
N LYS A 255 -6.57 -13.87 -18.59
CA LYS A 255 -7.11 -14.84 -17.64
C LYS A 255 -6.00 -15.65 -16.97
N GLU A 256 -5.09 -16.22 -17.76
CA GLU A 256 -3.95 -16.96 -17.22
C GLU A 256 -2.98 -16.03 -16.48
N ALA A 257 -2.69 -14.85 -17.03
CA ALA A 257 -1.83 -13.87 -16.37
C ALA A 257 -2.35 -13.48 -14.97
N ASN A 258 -3.65 -13.21 -14.84
CA ASN A 258 -4.29 -12.85 -13.59
C ASN A 258 -4.24 -13.96 -12.53
N ILE A 259 -4.41 -15.23 -12.94
CA ILE A 259 -4.27 -16.37 -12.02
C ILE A 259 -2.84 -16.43 -11.47
N ILE A 260 -1.84 -16.26 -12.34
CA ILE A 260 -0.44 -16.24 -11.92
C ILE A 260 -0.16 -15.06 -10.98
N TYR A 261 -0.64 -13.85 -11.30
CA TYR A 261 -0.47 -12.69 -10.43
C TYR A 261 -1.18 -12.86 -9.09
N ALA A 262 -2.35 -13.50 -9.04
CA ALA A 262 -3.04 -13.81 -7.79
C ALA A 262 -2.22 -14.76 -6.90
N ASP A 263 -1.60 -15.79 -7.50
CA ASP A 263 -0.72 -16.69 -6.74
C ASP A 263 0.54 -15.97 -6.23
N ILE A 264 1.15 -15.10 -7.05
CA ILE A 264 2.27 -14.25 -6.63
C ILE A 264 1.87 -13.33 -5.47
N PHE A 265 0.70 -12.69 -5.55
CA PHE A 265 0.18 -11.82 -4.50
C PHE A 265 0.01 -12.57 -3.16
N ASN A 266 -0.46 -13.81 -3.24
CA ASN A 266 -0.66 -14.66 -2.07
C ASN A 266 0.68 -15.12 -1.47
N LYS A 267 1.60 -15.61 -2.31
CA LYS A 267 2.79 -16.35 -1.87
C LYS A 267 4.02 -15.47 -1.62
N VAL A 268 4.10 -14.29 -2.23
CA VAL A 268 5.27 -13.40 -2.13
C VAL A 268 4.85 -11.99 -1.71
N PRO A 269 4.85 -11.69 -0.39
CA PRO A 269 4.47 -10.38 0.13
C PRO A 269 5.18 -9.20 -0.56
N ALA A 270 6.49 -9.32 -0.82
CA ALA A 270 7.29 -8.30 -1.50
C ALA A 270 6.82 -8.00 -2.94
N MET A 271 6.09 -8.93 -3.59
CA MET A 271 5.60 -8.78 -4.97
C MET A 271 4.11 -8.42 -5.05
N ARG A 272 3.42 -8.17 -3.93
CA ARG A 272 2.00 -7.84 -3.97
C ARG A 272 1.71 -6.61 -4.80
N THR A 273 2.51 -5.55 -4.67
CA THR A 273 2.38 -4.31 -5.46
C THR A 273 2.58 -4.59 -6.95
N VAL A 274 3.56 -5.41 -7.31
CA VAL A 274 3.79 -5.85 -8.69
C VAL A 274 2.58 -6.60 -9.24
N ALA A 275 2.11 -7.61 -8.51
CA ALA A 275 0.98 -8.42 -8.91
C ALA A 275 -0.30 -7.60 -9.09
N THR A 276 -0.59 -6.69 -8.16
CA THR A 276 -1.75 -5.80 -8.25
C THR A 276 -1.63 -4.81 -9.41
N ASN A 277 -0.45 -4.20 -9.62
CA ASN A 277 -0.24 -3.25 -10.72
C ASN A 277 -0.27 -3.92 -12.11
N SER A 278 0.10 -5.20 -12.18
CA SER A 278 0.06 -5.99 -13.42
C SER A 278 -1.25 -6.75 -13.65
N PHE A 279 -2.19 -6.66 -12.71
CA PHE A 279 -3.49 -7.31 -12.83
C PHE A 279 -4.36 -6.60 -13.88
N HIS A 280 -4.95 -7.36 -14.80
CA HIS A 280 -5.84 -6.82 -15.84
C HIS A 280 -7.31 -7.08 -15.48
N LEU A 281 -7.99 -6.06 -14.95
CA LEU A 281 -9.41 -6.20 -14.65
C LEU A 281 -10.26 -6.00 -15.91
N GLU A 282 -10.99 -7.05 -16.30
CA GLU A 282 -11.86 -7.10 -17.48
C GLU A 282 -13.33 -6.83 -17.14
N SER A 283 -14.23 -7.03 -18.12
CA SER A 283 -15.67 -6.99 -17.90
C SER A 283 -16.14 -8.00 -16.85
N GLU A 284 -17.32 -7.78 -16.28
CA GLU A 284 -17.91 -8.64 -15.26
C GLU A 284 -18.06 -10.10 -15.72
N ASP A 285 -18.51 -10.33 -16.97
CA ASP A 285 -18.64 -11.67 -17.52
C ASP A 285 -17.29 -12.40 -17.59
N VAL A 286 -16.24 -11.69 -18.01
CA VAL A 286 -14.88 -12.25 -18.10
C VAL A 286 -14.30 -12.49 -16.71
N TRP A 287 -14.60 -11.62 -15.74
CA TRP A 287 -14.23 -11.81 -14.34
C TRP A 287 -14.87 -13.08 -13.75
N LEU A 288 -16.16 -13.30 -13.98
CA LEU A 288 -16.88 -14.49 -13.51
C LEU A 288 -16.30 -15.79 -14.10
N GLU A 289 -15.86 -15.75 -15.36
CA GLU A 289 -15.12 -16.86 -15.95
C GLU A 289 -13.74 -17.04 -15.31
N ASN A 290 -13.02 -15.95 -15.02
CA ASN A 290 -11.68 -16.00 -14.43
C ASN A 290 -11.67 -16.57 -13.01
N ILE A 291 -12.61 -16.15 -12.15
CA ILE A 291 -12.69 -16.59 -10.75
C ILE A 291 -13.12 -18.07 -10.60
N ALA A 292 -13.63 -18.68 -11.67
CA ALA A 292 -13.97 -20.11 -11.71
C ALA A 292 -12.76 -21.02 -11.98
N LEU A 293 -11.66 -20.48 -12.53
CA LEU A 293 -10.47 -21.24 -12.93
C LEU A 293 -9.53 -21.69 -11.78
N PRO A 294 -9.31 -20.91 -10.71
CA PRO A 294 -8.38 -21.28 -9.66
C PRO A 294 -8.78 -22.58 -8.95
N LYS A 295 -7.76 -23.34 -8.56
CA LYS A 295 -7.95 -24.68 -7.99
C LYS A 295 -8.05 -24.64 -6.47
N THR A 296 -7.47 -23.64 -5.84
CA THR A 296 -7.40 -23.52 -4.38
C THR A 296 -8.24 -22.36 -3.86
N THR A 297 -8.67 -22.48 -2.60
CA THR A 297 -9.38 -21.40 -1.91
C THR A 297 -8.52 -20.15 -1.81
N ASP A 298 -7.21 -20.30 -1.52
CA ASP A 298 -6.29 -19.16 -1.38
C ASP A 298 -6.15 -18.33 -2.66
N GLU A 299 -6.06 -18.98 -3.83
CA GLU A 299 -5.99 -18.27 -5.12
C GLU A 299 -7.29 -17.47 -5.37
N LYS A 300 -8.45 -18.04 -5.05
CA LYS A 300 -9.74 -17.34 -5.16
C LYS A 300 -9.79 -16.13 -4.22
N ILE A 301 -9.32 -16.29 -2.99
CA ILE A 301 -9.23 -15.20 -2.02
C ILE A 301 -8.30 -14.09 -2.53
N ALA A 302 -7.14 -14.44 -3.10
CA ALA A 302 -6.21 -13.47 -3.66
C ALA A 302 -6.83 -12.69 -4.83
N LEU A 303 -7.52 -13.37 -5.75
CA LEU A 303 -8.27 -12.72 -6.82
C LEU A 303 -9.32 -11.75 -6.28
N TRP A 304 -10.17 -12.20 -5.35
CA TRP A 304 -11.17 -11.32 -4.72
C TRP A 304 -10.52 -10.14 -3.99
N THR A 305 -9.36 -10.35 -3.36
CA THR A 305 -8.63 -9.27 -2.67
C THR A 305 -8.16 -8.21 -3.66
N ILE A 306 -7.57 -8.62 -4.79
CA ILE A 306 -7.12 -7.70 -5.84
C ILE A 306 -8.32 -6.97 -6.45
N LEU A 307 -9.43 -7.66 -6.75
CA LEU A 307 -10.67 -7.01 -7.22
C LEU A 307 -11.19 -5.99 -6.18
N GLY A 308 -11.23 -6.38 -4.92
CA GLY A 308 -11.69 -5.54 -3.83
C GLY A 308 -10.87 -4.27 -3.70
N TYR A 309 -9.55 -4.40 -3.83
CA TYR A 309 -8.64 -3.27 -3.85
C TYR A 309 -8.88 -2.31 -5.03
N LEU A 310 -9.06 -2.87 -6.23
CA LEU A 310 -9.14 -2.09 -7.47
C LEU A 310 -10.52 -1.48 -7.73
N LYS A 311 -11.59 -2.10 -7.23
CA LYS A 311 -12.95 -1.75 -7.68
C LYS A 311 -14.06 -1.92 -6.63
N ASP A 312 -14.13 -3.06 -5.97
CA ASP A 312 -15.35 -3.47 -5.25
C ASP A 312 -15.05 -4.15 -3.90
N GLU A 313 -14.72 -3.33 -2.89
CA GLU A 313 -14.35 -3.83 -1.56
C GLU A 313 -15.46 -4.66 -0.89
N GLU A 314 -16.72 -4.25 -0.98
CA GLU A 314 -17.83 -4.90 -0.25
C GLU A 314 -18.16 -6.28 -0.81
N ARG A 315 -18.21 -6.40 -2.14
CA ARG A 315 -18.40 -7.71 -2.77
C ARG A 315 -17.24 -8.64 -2.45
N ALA A 316 -16.01 -8.13 -2.52
CA ALA A 316 -14.83 -8.92 -2.15
C ALA A 316 -14.89 -9.40 -0.70
N ILE A 317 -15.29 -8.54 0.25
CA ILE A 317 -15.52 -8.95 1.65
C ILE A 317 -16.53 -10.09 1.72
N THR A 318 -17.68 -9.95 1.06
CA THR A 318 -18.75 -10.96 1.08
C THR A 318 -18.28 -12.30 0.52
N GLU A 319 -17.60 -12.30 -0.62
CA GLU A 319 -17.16 -13.53 -1.28
C GLU A 319 -15.97 -14.18 -0.57
N ILE A 320 -15.01 -13.40 -0.05
CA ILE A 320 -13.92 -13.93 0.76
C ILE A 320 -14.47 -14.51 2.06
N TYR A 321 -15.44 -13.88 2.72
CA TYR A 321 -16.02 -14.40 3.97
C TYR A 321 -16.69 -15.77 3.78
N LYS A 322 -17.33 -16.01 2.63
CA LYS A 322 -17.88 -17.33 2.27
C LYS A 322 -16.81 -18.39 2.08
N LEU A 323 -15.64 -18.00 1.56
CA LEU A 323 -14.51 -18.89 1.28
C LEU A 323 -13.69 -19.20 2.54
N ASP A 324 -13.34 -18.16 3.29
CA ASP A 324 -12.64 -18.25 4.57
C ASP A 324 -13.00 -17.03 5.45
N PRO A 325 -13.84 -17.19 6.49
CA PRO A 325 -14.22 -16.10 7.37
C PRO A 325 -13.05 -15.58 8.21
N LYS A 326 -11.94 -16.32 8.33
CA LYS A 326 -10.75 -15.91 9.11
C LYS A 326 -9.68 -15.21 8.27
N SER A 327 -9.90 -15.08 6.96
CA SER A 327 -8.95 -14.46 6.05
C SER A 327 -8.58 -13.04 6.51
N LYS A 328 -7.29 -12.72 6.62
CA LYS A 328 -6.85 -11.36 6.99
C LYS A 328 -7.20 -10.31 5.91
N HIS A 329 -7.58 -10.75 4.71
CA HIS A 329 -7.91 -9.86 3.60
C HIS A 329 -9.24 -9.13 3.80
N ILE A 330 -10.23 -9.73 4.48
CA ILE A 330 -11.49 -9.02 4.78
C ILE A 330 -11.28 -7.91 5.80
N ASP A 331 -10.33 -8.07 6.72
CA ASP A 331 -9.96 -7.02 7.69
C ASP A 331 -9.34 -5.81 6.96
N LEU A 332 -8.42 -6.07 6.03
CA LEU A 332 -7.84 -5.03 5.17
C LEU A 332 -8.93 -4.29 4.39
N LEU A 333 -9.80 -5.02 3.70
CA LEU A 333 -10.86 -4.42 2.90
C LEU A 333 -11.87 -3.64 3.76
N LEU A 334 -12.19 -4.12 4.97
CA LEU A 334 -13.06 -3.40 5.90
C LEU A 334 -12.48 -2.04 6.27
N THR A 335 -11.18 -1.96 6.59
CA THR A 335 -10.55 -0.67 6.90
C THR A 335 -10.64 0.29 5.71
N ARG A 336 -10.50 -0.22 4.48
CA ARG A 336 -10.64 0.59 3.26
C ARG A 336 -12.07 1.09 3.08
N VAL A 337 -13.08 0.24 3.30
CA VAL A 337 -14.50 0.64 3.27
C VAL A 337 -14.71 1.80 4.23
N ILE A 338 -14.33 1.67 5.51
CA ILE A 338 -14.52 2.73 6.50
C ILE A 338 -13.82 4.04 6.09
N ASN A 339 -12.54 3.97 5.67
CA ASN A 339 -11.79 5.17 5.29
C ASN A 339 -12.31 5.83 4.00
N LYS A 340 -12.73 5.04 3.02
CA LYS A 340 -13.31 5.52 1.76
C LYS A 340 -14.64 6.23 2.01
N HIS A 341 -15.48 5.65 2.86
CA HIS A 341 -16.75 6.25 3.24
C HIS A 341 -16.56 7.51 4.09
N GLU A 342 -15.59 7.53 5.00
CA GLU A 342 -15.30 8.71 5.82
C GLU A 342 -14.82 9.89 4.97
N LEU A 343 -13.99 9.64 3.96
CA LEU A 343 -13.53 10.69 3.05
C LEU A 343 -14.65 11.20 2.13
N ASN A 344 -15.50 10.30 1.64
CA ASN A 344 -16.57 10.63 0.68
C ASN A 344 -17.88 11.06 1.36
N ALA A 345 -17.93 11.09 2.69
CA ALA A 345 -19.11 11.53 3.42
C ALA A 345 -19.44 12.98 3.04
N GLU A 346 -20.66 13.20 2.54
CA GLU A 346 -21.14 14.53 2.14
C GLU A 346 -21.03 15.56 3.28
N ASN A 347 -21.15 15.07 4.51
CA ASN A 347 -21.07 15.84 5.73
C ASN A 347 -20.03 15.20 6.66
N GLY A 348 -19.20 16.01 7.31
CA GLY A 348 -18.28 15.48 8.33
C GLY A 348 -19.03 14.87 9.51
N LEU A 349 -18.35 14.00 10.28
CA LEU A 349 -18.91 13.33 11.46
C LEU A 349 -19.68 14.29 12.37
N PHE A 350 -19.17 15.52 12.53
CA PHE A 350 -19.68 16.51 13.46
C PHE A 350 -20.73 17.49 12.90
N ALA A 351 -21.23 17.32 11.67
CA ALA A 351 -22.28 18.17 11.11
C ALA A 351 -23.51 18.29 12.05
N THR A 352 -23.95 19.53 12.33
CA THR A 352 -25.05 19.82 13.28
C THR A 352 -26.42 19.95 12.65
N ASP A 353 -26.49 20.19 11.35
CA ASP A 353 -27.71 20.68 10.68
C ASP A 353 -28.27 19.66 9.66
N VAL A 354 -27.91 18.38 9.81
CA VAL A 354 -28.31 17.29 8.90
C VAL A 354 -29.22 16.29 9.61
N GLY A 355 -30.28 15.86 8.91
CA GLY A 355 -31.26 14.90 9.44
C GLY A 355 -30.75 13.45 9.52
N SER A 356 -29.69 13.11 8.77
CA SER A 356 -29.06 11.79 8.76
C SER A 356 -27.61 11.95 8.29
N ASN A 357 -26.65 11.45 9.07
CA ASN A 357 -25.23 11.47 8.73
C ASN A 357 -24.68 10.04 8.61
N LYS A 358 -25.23 9.26 7.68
CA LYS A 358 -24.84 7.86 7.47
C LYS A 358 -23.45 7.78 6.87
N LEU A 359 -22.58 6.99 7.50
CA LEU A 359 -21.24 6.72 6.96
C LEU A 359 -21.31 5.76 5.77
N VAL A 360 -22.08 4.68 5.92
CA VAL A 360 -22.27 3.63 4.91
C VAL A 360 -23.76 3.46 4.61
N ASP A 361 -24.09 2.77 3.51
CA ASP A 361 -25.48 2.45 3.19
C ASP A 361 -26.01 1.27 4.02
N GLU A 362 -27.31 1.00 3.89
CA GLU A 362 -27.99 -0.06 4.65
C GLU A 362 -27.50 -1.47 4.28
N HIS A 363 -27.10 -1.68 3.02
CA HIS A 363 -26.55 -2.94 2.56
C HIS A 363 -25.18 -3.19 3.21
N SER A 364 -24.26 -2.21 3.17
CA SER A 364 -22.94 -2.33 3.80
C SER A 364 -23.05 -2.52 5.31
N LEU A 365 -23.92 -1.73 5.99
CA LEU A 365 -24.14 -1.87 7.42
C LEU A 365 -24.65 -3.27 7.78
N LYS A 366 -25.62 -3.79 7.03
CA LYS A 366 -26.15 -5.14 7.24
C LYS A 366 -25.09 -6.21 7.02
N MET A 367 -24.27 -6.07 5.97
CA MET A 367 -23.16 -6.98 5.69
C MET A 367 -22.17 -7.01 6.87
N ILE A 368 -21.70 -5.83 7.30
CA ILE A 368 -20.68 -5.72 8.35
C ILE A 368 -21.21 -6.25 9.69
N THR A 369 -22.43 -5.90 10.06
CA THR A 369 -23.05 -6.35 11.31
C THR A 369 -23.32 -7.86 11.31
N THR A 370 -23.73 -8.43 10.17
CA THR A 370 -23.95 -9.89 10.05
C THR A 370 -22.65 -10.65 10.23
N ILE A 371 -21.58 -10.25 9.55
CA ILE A 371 -20.26 -10.90 9.66
C ILE A 371 -19.73 -10.83 11.10
N ALA A 372 -19.83 -9.67 11.75
CA ALA A 372 -19.37 -9.52 13.14
C ALA A 372 -20.20 -10.36 14.12
N ALA A 373 -21.52 -10.42 13.94
CA ALA A 373 -22.42 -11.17 14.82
C ALA A 373 -22.20 -12.68 14.76
N GLU A 374 -21.73 -13.21 13.63
CA GLU A 374 -21.36 -14.63 13.53
C GLU A 374 -20.09 -14.98 14.31
N ASN A 375 -19.27 -13.98 14.67
CA ASN A 375 -18.05 -14.12 15.47
C ASN A 375 -17.06 -15.19 14.95
N LYS A 376 -16.97 -15.34 13.61
CA LYS A 376 -16.05 -16.27 12.93
C LYS A 376 -14.77 -15.60 12.45
N VAL A 377 -14.74 -14.27 12.42
CA VAL A 377 -13.61 -13.48 11.95
C VAL A 377 -12.38 -13.63 12.84
N SER A 378 -11.19 -13.47 12.26
CA SER A 378 -9.94 -13.56 13.01
C SER A 378 -9.64 -12.32 13.87
N ASN A 379 -10.28 -11.19 13.57
CA ASN A 379 -10.10 -9.93 14.29
C ASN A 379 -11.43 -9.30 14.78
N PRO A 380 -12.12 -9.89 15.78
CA PRO A 380 -13.39 -9.36 16.27
C PRO A 380 -13.31 -7.90 16.75
N TYR A 381 -12.17 -7.50 17.35
CA TYR A 381 -11.91 -6.12 17.78
C TYR A 381 -12.13 -5.10 16.65
N LEU A 382 -11.55 -5.36 15.47
CA LEU A 382 -11.65 -4.45 14.34
C LEU A 382 -13.10 -4.31 13.85
N TRP A 383 -13.81 -5.44 13.74
CA TRP A 383 -15.19 -5.47 13.25
C TRP A 383 -16.15 -4.77 14.21
N HIS A 384 -16.03 -5.02 15.51
CA HIS A 384 -16.83 -4.32 16.52
C HIS A 384 -16.48 -2.82 16.59
N SER A 385 -15.20 -2.45 16.47
CA SER A 385 -14.79 -1.04 16.41
C SER A 385 -15.37 -0.32 15.19
N ALA A 386 -15.37 -0.97 14.02
CA ALA A 386 -15.95 -0.43 12.80
C ALA A 386 -17.46 -0.21 12.94
N ILE A 387 -18.19 -1.18 13.50
CA ILE A 387 -19.64 -1.07 13.73
C ILE A 387 -19.95 0.03 14.74
N GLY A 388 -19.21 0.10 15.85
CA GLY A 388 -19.34 1.17 16.83
C GLY A 388 -19.17 2.53 16.17
N TYR A 389 -18.14 2.68 15.33
CA TYR A 389 -17.90 3.92 14.61
C TYR A 389 -19.02 4.25 13.62
N ILE A 390 -19.51 3.29 12.83
CA ILE A 390 -20.66 3.50 11.93
C ILE A 390 -21.89 3.99 12.73
N TYR A 391 -22.20 3.39 13.88
CA TYR A 391 -23.33 3.83 14.70
C TYR A 391 -23.13 5.20 15.37
N THR A 392 -21.89 5.60 15.65
CA THR A 392 -21.58 6.97 16.06
C THR A 392 -21.99 7.99 14.99
N TRP A 393 -21.72 7.69 13.71
CA TRP A 393 -22.13 8.52 12.57
C TRP A 393 -23.67 8.58 12.44
N GLU A 394 -24.36 7.44 12.61
CA GLU A 394 -25.84 7.39 12.60
C GLU A 394 -26.52 8.03 13.82
N GLY A 395 -25.74 8.46 14.81
CA GLY A 395 -26.27 9.05 16.04
C GLY A 395 -26.88 8.06 17.03
N ARG A 396 -26.57 6.76 16.89
CA ARG A 396 -27.04 5.69 17.77
C ARG A 396 -26.00 5.42 18.87
N TYR A 397 -25.77 6.41 19.73
CA TYR A 397 -24.64 6.45 20.67
C TYR A 397 -24.59 5.29 21.67
N ASP A 398 -25.74 4.88 22.22
CA ASP A 398 -25.79 3.73 23.14
C ASP A 398 -25.47 2.42 22.43
N VAL A 399 -25.92 2.28 21.18
CA VAL A 399 -25.62 1.11 20.35
C VAL A 399 -24.13 1.08 20.02
N ALA A 400 -23.54 2.23 19.66
CA ALA A 400 -22.11 2.36 19.43
C ALA A 400 -21.29 1.95 20.66
N ASN A 401 -21.67 2.42 21.86
CA ASN A 401 -21.00 2.06 23.12
C ASN A 401 -21.03 0.54 23.38
N ASN A 402 -22.17 -0.13 23.16
CA ASN A 402 -22.24 -1.58 23.29
C ASN A 402 -21.24 -2.31 22.38
N TYR A 403 -21.08 -1.85 21.13
CA TYR A 403 -20.09 -2.43 20.22
C TYR A 403 -18.65 -2.09 20.62
N PHE A 404 -18.39 -0.89 21.14
CA PHE A 404 -17.07 -0.58 21.68
C PHE A 404 -16.73 -1.45 22.90
N ASP A 405 -17.71 -1.80 23.73
CA ASP A 405 -17.53 -2.74 24.85
C ASP A 405 -17.19 -4.15 24.34
N GLU A 406 -17.82 -4.62 23.26
CA GLU A 406 -17.44 -5.89 22.61
C GLU A 406 -16.03 -5.83 21.99
N ALA A 407 -15.66 -4.70 21.38
CA ALA A 407 -14.31 -4.49 20.86
C ALA A 407 -13.27 -4.56 21.98
N GLU A 408 -13.54 -3.94 23.13
CA GLU A 408 -12.65 -3.94 24.29
C GLU A 408 -12.38 -5.34 24.83
N LYS A 409 -13.40 -6.21 24.87
CA LYS A 409 -13.25 -7.61 25.31
C LYS A 409 -12.31 -8.44 24.44
N THR A 410 -12.15 -8.04 23.18
CA THR A 410 -11.34 -8.76 22.18
C THR A 410 -10.09 -7.99 21.77
N LEU A 411 -9.72 -6.98 22.56
CA LEU A 411 -8.61 -6.10 22.27
C LEU A 411 -7.27 -6.87 22.20
N PRO A 412 -6.50 -6.74 21.12
CA PRO A 412 -5.23 -7.44 20.99
C PRO A 412 -4.17 -6.84 21.91
N ASN A 413 -3.80 -7.56 22.98
CA ASN A 413 -2.74 -7.15 23.92
C ASN A 413 -1.40 -6.79 23.23
N ALA A 414 -1.12 -7.44 22.09
CA ALA A 414 0.10 -7.20 21.31
C ALA A 414 0.08 -5.93 20.44
N LYS A 415 -1.06 -5.21 20.36
CA LYS A 415 -1.20 -3.99 19.54
C LYS A 415 -1.70 -2.81 20.38
N PRO A 416 -0.81 -2.10 21.11
CA PRO A 416 -1.19 -0.95 21.95
C PRO A 416 -1.95 0.16 21.18
N LEU A 417 -1.66 0.32 19.88
CA LEU A 417 -2.34 1.28 19.01
C LEU A 417 -3.85 0.99 18.88
N ALA A 418 -4.28 -0.28 18.98
CA ALA A 418 -5.68 -0.67 19.04
C ALA A 418 -6.40 -0.03 20.26
N GLY A 419 -5.76 -0.05 21.44
CA GLY A 419 -6.28 0.64 22.62
C GLY A 419 -6.48 2.14 22.42
N HIS A 420 -5.50 2.81 21.80
CA HIS A 420 -5.60 4.24 21.50
C HIS A 420 -6.70 4.53 20.47
N GLN A 421 -6.85 3.70 19.44
CA GLN A 421 -7.94 3.83 18.48
C GLN A 421 -9.30 3.66 19.15
N LEU A 422 -9.50 2.61 19.94
CA LEU A 422 -10.78 2.40 20.62
C LEU A 422 -11.15 3.57 21.52
N ARG A 423 -10.18 4.08 22.30
CA ARG A 423 -10.34 5.28 23.12
C ARG A 423 -10.74 6.50 22.28
N LEU A 424 -10.08 6.72 21.14
CA LEU A 424 -10.41 7.81 20.22
C LEU A 424 -11.85 7.70 19.70
N LEU A 425 -12.25 6.51 19.22
CA LEU A 425 -13.59 6.29 18.66
C LEU A 425 -14.69 6.45 19.71
N ARG A 426 -14.48 5.97 20.94
CA ARG A 426 -15.38 6.20 22.08
C ARG A 426 -15.53 7.69 22.40
N LEU A 427 -14.41 8.44 22.44
CA LEU A 427 -14.45 9.88 22.69
C LEU A 427 -15.24 10.62 21.60
N LEU A 428 -15.07 10.26 20.32
CA LEU A 428 -15.86 10.85 19.23
C LEU A 428 -17.36 10.60 19.40
N ASN A 429 -17.74 9.40 19.87
CA ASN A 429 -19.12 9.05 20.20
C ASN A 429 -19.70 9.95 21.30
N GLU A 430 -18.96 10.11 22.40
CA GLU A 430 -19.36 10.95 23.54
C GLU A 430 -19.47 12.43 23.15
N ILE A 431 -18.51 12.96 22.40
CA ILE A 431 -18.56 14.34 21.90
C ILE A 431 -19.81 14.53 21.03
N LYS A 432 -20.05 13.63 20.07
CA LYS A 432 -21.16 13.76 19.14
C LYS A 432 -22.53 13.61 19.80
N ALA A 433 -22.62 12.92 20.94
CA ALA A 433 -23.83 12.81 21.75
C ALA A 433 -24.24 14.15 22.40
N ILE A 434 -23.30 15.07 22.63
CA ILE A 434 -23.57 16.39 23.20
C ILE A 434 -24.19 17.30 22.13
N LYS A 435 -25.51 17.44 22.12
CA LYS A 435 -26.22 18.34 21.17
C LYS A 435 -26.31 19.80 21.63
N THR A 436 -26.16 20.03 22.92
CA THR A 436 -26.18 21.34 23.57
C THR A 436 -25.29 21.28 24.79
N VAL A 437 -24.45 22.30 25.03
CA VAL A 437 -23.68 22.40 26.28
C VAL A 437 -24.64 22.72 27.42
N LYS A 438 -24.81 21.82 28.37
CA LYS A 438 -25.73 21.99 29.51
C LYS A 438 -25.13 21.29 30.72
N ASP A 439 -25.36 21.86 31.90
CA ASP A 439 -24.82 21.37 33.16
C ASP A 439 -23.31 21.11 33.01
N ASN A 440 -22.84 19.94 33.47
CA ASN A 440 -21.44 19.53 33.40
C ASN A 440 -21.14 18.54 32.27
N ASN A 441 -21.94 18.51 31.19
CA ASN A 441 -21.80 17.47 30.17
C ASN A 441 -20.47 17.53 29.39
N VAL A 442 -19.95 18.73 29.11
CA VAL A 442 -18.62 18.92 28.50
C VAL A 442 -17.50 18.77 29.54
N GLU A 443 -17.73 19.22 30.78
CA GLU A 443 -16.75 19.16 31.88
C GLU A 443 -16.41 17.71 32.26
N LYS A 444 -17.36 16.78 32.14
CA LYS A 444 -17.12 15.35 32.32
C LYS A 444 -16.09 14.78 31.33
N LEU A 445 -15.93 15.41 30.16
CA LEU A 445 -14.99 14.96 29.13
C LEU A 445 -13.61 15.62 29.24
N THR A 446 -13.36 16.50 30.23
CA THR A 446 -12.12 17.29 30.29
C THR A 446 -10.85 16.42 30.26
N GLY A 447 -10.83 15.28 30.95
CA GLY A 447 -9.68 14.37 30.93
C GLY A 447 -9.40 13.77 29.55
N GLU A 448 -10.45 13.35 28.84
CA GLU A 448 -10.35 12.76 27.51
C GLU A 448 -10.05 13.81 26.43
N LEU A 449 -10.62 15.01 26.55
CA LEU A 449 -10.32 16.14 25.67
C LEU A 449 -8.88 16.64 25.87
N ALA A 450 -8.38 16.65 27.11
CA ALA A 450 -6.98 16.95 27.39
C ALA A 450 -6.06 15.90 26.74
N TRP A 451 -6.40 14.61 26.86
CA TRP A 451 -5.65 13.55 26.16
C TRP A 451 -5.64 13.76 24.64
N LEU A 452 -6.80 14.01 24.02
CA LEU A 452 -6.91 14.24 22.57
C LEU A 452 -6.13 15.50 22.12
N TYR A 453 -6.27 16.62 22.83
CA TYR A 453 -5.66 17.88 22.41
C TYR A 453 -4.16 17.98 22.71
N ASN A 454 -3.65 17.20 23.66
CA ASN A 454 -2.21 17.08 23.94
C ASN A 454 -1.47 16.11 23.01
N MET A 455 -2.17 15.43 22.08
CA MET A 455 -1.52 14.55 21.09
C MET A 455 -0.50 15.26 20.19
N LYS A 456 -0.50 16.61 20.14
CA LYS A 456 0.54 17.37 19.45
C LYS A 456 1.94 17.18 20.06
N GLU A 457 2.03 16.90 21.36
CA GLU A 457 3.30 16.75 22.08
C GLU A 457 3.69 15.27 22.19
N HIS A 458 2.71 14.38 22.31
CA HIS A 458 2.92 12.95 22.58
C HIS A 458 2.00 12.04 21.75
N ALA A 459 2.06 12.15 20.42
CA ALA A 459 1.27 11.32 19.51
C ALA A 459 1.73 9.85 19.52
N PRO A 460 0.82 8.88 19.68
CA PRO A 460 1.10 7.50 19.27
C PRO A 460 1.39 7.46 17.77
N GLU A 461 2.47 6.75 17.39
CA GLU A 461 2.83 6.58 15.98
C GLU A 461 1.66 5.95 15.20
N ASN A 462 1.38 6.46 14.01
CA ASN A 462 0.33 5.99 13.10
C ASN A 462 -1.14 6.14 13.57
N LEU A 463 -1.40 6.71 14.76
CA LEU A 463 -2.77 7.05 15.15
C LEU A 463 -3.28 8.22 14.31
N ARG A 464 -4.45 8.06 13.70
CA ARG A 464 -5.11 9.12 12.92
C ARG A 464 -6.01 9.96 13.82
N TYR A 465 -5.43 10.99 14.45
CA TYR A 465 -6.16 11.84 15.43
C TYR A 465 -6.39 13.28 14.94
N LYS A 466 -5.75 13.70 13.85
CA LYS A 466 -5.78 15.11 13.41
C LYS A 466 -7.19 15.57 13.04
N TYR A 467 -7.96 14.69 12.37
CA TYR A 467 -9.38 14.92 12.08
C TYR A 467 -10.17 15.13 13.37
N ALA A 468 -10.07 14.19 14.32
CA ALA A 468 -10.75 14.27 15.61
C ALA A 468 -10.46 15.57 16.37
N ILE A 469 -9.20 16.03 16.41
CA ILE A 469 -8.84 17.30 17.05
C ILE A 469 -9.54 18.47 16.36
N ARG A 470 -9.44 18.56 15.03
CA ARG A 470 -10.01 19.69 14.28
C ARG A 470 -11.52 19.72 14.46
N GLU A 471 -12.20 18.63 14.11
CA GLU A 471 -13.65 18.63 14.04
C GLU A 471 -14.32 18.74 15.42
N SER A 472 -13.74 18.15 16.47
CA SER A 472 -14.30 18.30 17.83
C SER A 472 -14.23 19.74 18.34
N LYS A 473 -13.15 20.46 18.04
CA LYS A 473 -13.02 21.90 18.39
C LYS A 473 -14.06 22.73 17.65
N GLU A 474 -14.20 22.49 16.35
CA GLU A 474 -15.22 23.19 15.54
C GLU A 474 -16.64 22.89 16.01
N TYR A 475 -16.91 21.64 16.40
CA TYR A 475 -18.19 21.22 16.94
C TYR A 475 -18.53 21.95 18.23
N PHE A 476 -17.65 21.89 19.23
CA PHE A 476 -17.88 22.58 20.50
C PHE A 476 -17.95 24.09 20.34
N ALA A 477 -17.12 24.70 19.49
CA ALA A 477 -17.20 26.12 19.21
C ALA A 477 -18.59 26.51 18.69
N THR A 478 -19.16 25.71 17.78
CA THR A 478 -20.52 25.89 17.26
C THR A 478 -21.57 25.77 18.37
N LEU A 479 -21.44 24.79 19.27
CA LEU A 479 -22.39 24.59 20.37
C LEU A 479 -22.35 25.72 21.42
N TYR A 480 -21.17 26.25 21.73
CA TYR A 480 -21.01 27.40 22.63
C TYR A 480 -21.55 28.67 21.99
N ALA A 481 -21.27 28.91 20.70
CA ALA A 481 -21.79 30.05 19.96
C ALA A 481 -23.33 30.05 19.87
N LYS A 482 -23.97 28.88 19.67
CA LYS A 482 -25.43 28.72 19.69
C LYS A 482 -26.07 29.10 21.04
N GLN A 483 -25.27 29.17 22.10
CA GLN A 483 -25.70 29.56 23.45
C GLN A 483 -25.14 30.92 23.88
N ASN A 484 -24.65 31.72 22.93
CA ASN A 484 -24.09 33.04 23.15
C ASN A 484 -22.86 33.08 24.08
N ASN A 485 -22.17 31.94 24.29
CA ASN A 485 -20.88 31.90 24.96
C ASN A 485 -19.77 32.06 23.92
N LEU A 486 -19.57 33.30 23.48
CA LEU A 486 -18.67 33.64 22.37
C LEU A 486 -17.20 33.46 22.75
N LEU A 487 -16.83 33.72 24.00
CA LEU A 487 -15.46 33.54 24.49
C LEU A 487 -15.00 32.08 24.39
N TYR A 488 -15.82 31.12 24.84
CA TYR A 488 -15.44 29.70 24.75
C TYR A 488 -15.40 29.21 23.30
N ALA A 489 -16.28 29.73 22.44
CA ALA A 489 -16.23 29.43 21.02
C ALA A 489 -14.90 29.89 20.39
N GLU A 490 -14.44 31.09 20.74
CA GLU A 490 -13.18 31.67 20.28
C GLU A 490 -11.95 30.88 20.74
N LEU A 491 -11.93 30.45 22.01
CA LEU A 491 -10.82 29.64 22.56
C LEU A 491 -10.63 28.31 21.83
N LEU A 492 -11.71 27.74 21.30
CA LEU A 492 -11.70 26.48 20.56
C LEU A 492 -11.41 26.68 19.06
N LYS A 493 -11.95 27.76 18.48
CA LYS A 493 -11.79 28.13 17.07
C LYS A 493 -11.63 29.65 16.95
N HIS A 494 -10.39 30.10 16.78
CA HIS A 494 -10.05 31.51 16.64
C HIS A 494 -10.73 32.15 15.41
N VAL A 495 -11.23 33.38 15.59
CA VAL A 495 -11.71 34.25 14.51
C VAL A 495 -10.95 35.57 14.58
N ASP A 496 -10.21 35.91 13.52
CA ASP A 496 -9.30 37.07 13.48
C ASP A 496 -9.95 38.40 13.92
N ALA A 497 -11.26 38.57 13.66
CA ALA A 497 -12.01 39.79 14.01
C ALA A 497 -12.67 39.76 15.41
N PHE A 498 -12.49 38.70 16.20
CA PHE A 498 -13.23 38.49 17.45
C PHE A 498 -13.03 39.65 18.45
N TYR A 499 -11.78 40.05 18.68
CA TYR A 499 -11.42 41.11 19.63
C TYR A 499 -11.71 42.53 19.10
N MET A 500 -12.19 42.68 17.86
CA MET A 500 -12.60 43.98 17.31
C MET A 500 -13.99 44.42 17.82
N TYR A 501 -14.74 43.53 18.46
CA TYR A 501 -16.09 43.82 18.97
C TYR A 501 -16.16 43.58 20.50
N PRO A 502 -16.21 44.63 21.34
CA PRO A 502 -16.21 44.52 22.81
C PRO A 502 -17.31 43.61 23.37
N LYS A 503 -18.49 43.62 22.74
CA LYS A 503 -19.63 42.76 23.09
C LYS A 503 -19.34 41.25 23.07
N ASN A 504 -18.23 40.82 22.47
CA ASN A 504 -17.82 39.42 22.40
C ASN A 504 -17.08 38.94 23.67
N ILE A 505 -16.60 39.88 24.49
CA ILE A 505 -15.83 39.61 25.72
C ILE A 505 -16.71 39.82 26.97
N ASP A 506 -17.65 40.77 26.90
CA ASP A 506 -18.49 41.22 28.03
C ASP A 506 -19.78 40.39 28.25
N SER A 507 -19.94 39.24 27.58
CA SER A 507 -21.19 38.43 27.57
C SER A 507 -21.14 37.21 28.47
#